data_AF-F4B5T2-F1
#
_entry.id   AF-F4B5T2-F1
#
_cell.length_a   1.000
_cell.length_b   1.000
_cell.length_c   1.000
_cell.angle_alpha   90.00
_cell.angle_beta   90.00
_cell.angle_gamma   90.00
#
_symmetry.space_group_name_H-M   'P 1'
#
loop_
_entity.id
_entity.type
_entity.pdbx_description
1 polymer ?
#
loop_
_entity_poly.entity_id
_entity_poly.type
_entity_poly.pdbx_seq_one_letter_code
_entity_poly.pdbx_strand_id
1 'polypeptide(L)'
;MYLNTSFSKFLLMTRRVKAIRATVSMKIAVSDSLLALVNNYVKAIRFTLFWLKENVPNLEEKGALGKVHEELCTRLRGEYNLPSKVAEDCYRDAISIYKG
;
A
#
# COMPACT_ATOMS: atom_id res chain seq x y z
N MET A 1 -2.76 19.12 8.36
CA MET A 1 -3.75 18.30 7.64
C MET A 1 -4.19 17.17 8.58
N TYR A 2 -5.48 16.89 8.72
CA TYR A 2 -5.99 15.84 9.63
C TYR A 2 -6.61 14.71 8.81
N LEU A 3 -6.35 13.46 9.19
CA LEU A 3 -7.04 12.30 8.64
C LEU A 3 -8.24 11.96 9.52
N ASN A 4 -9.39 11.68 8.89
CA ASN A 4 -10.56 11.13 9.56
C ASN A 4 -10.51 9.61 9.47
N THR A 5 -10.23 8.94 10.59
CA THR A 5 -10.31 7.49 10.69
C THR A 5 -11.51 7.09 11.55
N SER A 6 -12.27 6.10 11.08
CA SER A 6 -13.45 5.57 11.74
C SER A 6 -13.23 4.11 12.09
N PHE A 7 -13.19 3.81 13.39
CA PHE A 7 -13.10 2.44 13.88
C PHE A 7 -14.45 2.01 14.46
N SER A 8 -14.92 0.83 14.06
CA SER A 8 -16.15 0.23 14.59
C SER A 8 -15.79 -0.95 15.48
N LYS A 9 -16.04 -0.83 16.78
CA LYS A 9 -15.88 -1.93 17.74
C LYS A 9 -17.24 -2.50 18.08
N PHE A 10 -17.41 -3.81 17.90
CA PHE A 10 -18.62 -4.53 18.32
C PHE A 10 -18.42 -5.05 19.74
N LEU A 11 -19.18 -4.53 20.71
CA LEU A 11 -19.25 -5.07 22.06
C LEU A 11 -20.40 -6.08 22.12
N LEU A 12 -20.07 -7.37 22.19
CA LEU A 12 -21.05 -8.43 22.41
C LEU A 12 -21.34 -8.55 23.91
N MET A 13 -22.40 -7.90 24.37
CA MET A 13 -22.90 -8.07 25.74
C MET A 13 -23.96 -9.19 25.71
N THR A 14 -23.59 -10.38 26.21
CA THR A 14 -24.48 -11.55 26.24
C THR A 14 -25.56 -11.41 27.30
N ARG A 15 -26.75 -10.97 26.89
CA ARG A 15 -28.09 -11.55 27.15
C ARG A 15 -29.17 -10.52 26.76
N ARG A 16 -29.81 -10.75 25.61
CA ARG A 16 -31.09 -10.15 25.15
C ARG A 16 -31.19 -8.61 25.08
N VAL A 17 -30.14 -7.88 24.68
CA VAL A 17 -30.26 -6.44 24.36
C VAL A 17 -29.58 -6.16 23.01
N LYS A 18 -30.27 -5.36 22.18
CA LYS A 18 -29.89 -4.91 20.83
C LYS A 18 -28.40 -4.54 20.77
N ALA A 19 -27.67 -5.04 19.77
CA ALA A 19 -26.25 -4.72 19.61
C ALA A 19 -26.06 -3.19 19.47
N ILE A 20 -25.29 -2.59 20.37
CA ILE A 20 -24.96 -1.15 20.31
C ILE A 20 -23.73 -1.00 19.43
N ARG A 21 -23.89 -0.30 18.30
CA ARG A 21 -22.79 0.09 17.43
C ARG A 21 -22.34 1.49 17.80
N ALA A 22 -21.14 1.61 18.34
CA ALA A 22 -20.48 2.89 18.52
C ALA A 22 -19.44 3.09 17.43
N THR A 23 -19.51 4.22 16.74
CA THR A 23 -18.48 4.67 15.80
C THR A 23 -17.74 5.82 16.44
N VAL A 24 -16.43 5.64 16.64
CA VAL A 24 -15.56 6.72 17.11
C VAL A 24 -14.88 7.33 15.89
N SER A 25 -15.19 8.59 15.61
CA SER A 25 -14.46 9.40 14.65
C SER A 25 -13.38 10.19 15.39
N MET A 26 -12.13 10.04 14.94
CA MET A 26 -10.99 10.72 15.55
C MET A 26 -10.22 11.46 14.48
N LYS A 27 -9.90 12.74 14.77
CA LYS A 27 -9.03 13.56 13.94
C LYS A 27 -7.59 13.29 14.34
N ILE A 28 -6.87 12.54 13.51
CA ILE A 28 -5.45 12.26 13.74
C ILE A 28 -4.64 13.31 13.01
N ALA A 29 -3.75 14.00 13.72
CA ALA A 29 -2.80 14.90 13.10
C ALA A 29 -1.87 14.08 12.20
N VAL A 30 -1.79 14.44 10.92
CA VAL A 30 -0.84 13.79 10.01
C VAL A 30 0.56 14.16 10.47
N SER A 31 1.36 13.15 10.85
CA SER A 31 2.77 13.36 11.17
C SER A 31 3.57 13.56 9.89
N ASP A 32 4.67 14.30 9.99
CA ASP A 32 5.58 14.52 8.86
C ASP A 32 6.16 13.20 8.34
N SER A 33 6.38 12.22 9.22
CA SER A 33 6.81 10.86 8.85
C SER A 33 5.79 10.11 8.00
N LEU A 34 4.49 10.25 8.31
CA LEU A 34 3.42 9.63 7.52
C LEU A 34 3.30 10.31 6.15
N LEU A 35 3.39 11.64 6.12
CA LEU A 35 3.36 12.39 4.86
C LEU A 35 4.55 12.01 3.96
N ALA A 36 5.75 11.89 4.52
CA ALA A 36 6.94 11.45 3.79
C ALA A 36 6.75 10.02 3.23
N LEU A 37 6.22 9.10 4.03
CA LEU A 37 5.93 7.73 3.59
C LEU A 37 4.95 7.71 2.41
N VAL A 38 3.83 8.41 2.52
CA VAL A 38 2.82 8.47 1.44
C VAL A 38 3.40 9.09 0.17
N ASN A 39 4.17 10.17 0.30
CA ASN A 39 4.83 10.80 -0.84
C ASN A 39 5.82 9.86 -1.53
N ASN A 40 6.62 9.14 -0.76
CA ASN A 40 7.55 8.15 -1.29
C ASN A 40 6.79 7.00 -1.97
N TYR A 41 5.68 6.53 -1.38
CA TYR A 41 4.84 5.49 -1.94
C TYR A 41 4.23 5.88 -3.30
N VAL A 42 3.68 7.09 -3.41
CA VAL A 42 3.09 7.58 -4.67
C VAL A 42 4.16 7.71 -5.76
N LYS A 43 5.36 8.18 -5.41
CA LYS A 43 6.49 8.25 -6.37
C LYS A 43 6.93 6.86 -6.80
N ALA A 44 7.05 5.93 -5.85
CA ALA A 44 7.40 4.53 -6.08
C ALA A 44 6.43 3.81 -7.01
N ILE A 45 5.12 3.98 -6.84
CA ILE A 45 4.10 3.38 -7.74
C ILE A 45 4.28 3.90 -9.16
N ARG A 46 4.42 5.22 -9.34
CA ARG A 46 4.60 5.83 -10.67
C ARG A 46 5.85 5.30 -11.35
N PHE A 47 6.95 5.25 -10.62
CA PHE A 47 8.20 4.67 -11.10
C PHE A 47 8.01 3.22 -11.53
N THR A 48 7.40 2.40 -10.67
CA THR A 48 7.19 0.97 -10.94
C THR A 48 6.36 0.75 -12.19
N LEU A 49 5.25 1.47 -12.35
CA LEU A 49 4.39 1.37 -13.53
C LEU A 49 5.13 1.78 -14.81
N PHE A 50 5.92 2.85 -14.75
CA PHE A 50 6.70 3.31 -15.89
C PHE A 50 7.79 2.30 -16.25
N TRP A 51 8.52 1.81 -15.26
CA TRP A 51 9.57 0.81 -15.44
C TRP A 51 9.02 -0.49 -16.04
N LEU A 52 7.86 -0.97 -15.56
CA LEU A 52 7.19 -2.15 -16.10
C LEU A 52 6.83 -1.97 -17.58
N LYS A 53 6.30 -0.80 -17.95
CA LYS A 53 5.92 -0.49 -19.34
C LYS A 53 7.12 -0.46 -20.30
N GLU A 54 8.27 0.03 -19.83
CA GLU A 54 9.48 0.12 -20.66
C GLU A 54 10.26 -1.20 -20.74
N ASN A 55 10.33 -1.95 -19.65
CA ASN A 55 11.25 -3.09 -19.52
C ASN A 55 10.55 -4.45 -19.63
N VAL A 56 9.22 -4.50 -19.50
CA VAL A 56 8.47 -5.77 -19.46
C VAL A 56 7.37 -5.78 -20.52
N PRO A 57 7.71 -6.07 -21.80
CA PRO A 57 6.73 -6.15 -22.87
C PRO A 57 5.73 -7.30 -22.68
N ASN A 58 6.12 -8.37 -21.96
CA ASN A 58 5.24 -9.47 -21.59
C ASN A 58 5.53 -9.99 -20.16
N LEU A 59 4.60 -9.76 -19.23
CA LEU A 59 4.71 -10.21 -17.84
C LEU A 59 4.40 -11.71 -17.65
N GLU A 60 3.74 -12.34 -18.62
CA GLU A 60 3.35 -13.76 -18.55
C GLU A 60 4.48 -14.69 -19.03
N GLU A 61 5.61 -14.11 -19.46
CA GLU A 61 6.79 -14.89 -19.80
C GLU A 61 7.35 -15.62 -18.57
N LYS A 62 7.65 -16.91 -18.74
CA LYS A 62 8.07 -17.79 -17.65
C LYS A 62 9.36 -17.26 -17.02
N GLY A 63 9.29 -16.86 -15.75
CA GLY A 63 10.43 -16.35 -14.99
C GLY A 63 10.60 -14.83 -15.00
N ALA A 64 9.81 -14.09 -15.78
CA ALA A 64 9.82 -12.62 -15.78
C ALA A 64 9.44 -12.06 -14.41
N LEU A 65 8.35 -12.57 -13.80
CA LEU A 65 7.86 -12.10 -12.49
C LEU A 65 8.87 -12.23 -11.35
N GLY A 66 9.71 -13.27 -11.36
CA GLY A 66 10.72 -13.47 -10.31
C GLY A 66 11.82 -12.42 -10.36
N LYS A 67 12.38 -12.19 -11.56
CA LYS A 67 13.42 -11.17 -11.78
C LYS A 67 12.90 -9.75 -11.55
N VAL A 68 11.71 -9.48 -12.07
CA VAL A 68 11.03 -8.18 -11.93
C VAL A 68 10.74 -7.88 -10.45
N HIS A 69 10.31 -8.88 -9.67
CA HIS A 69 10.06 -8.71 -8.24
C HIS A 69 11.34 -8.32 -7.47
N GLU A 70 12.43 -9.05 -7.65
CA GLU A 70 13.68 -8.82 -6.92
C GLU A 70 14.30 -7.45 -7.26
N GLU A 71 14.33 -7.11 -8.54
CA GLU A 71 14.88 -5.85 -9.02
C GLU A 71 14.06 -4.65 -8.53
N LEU A 72 12.75 -4.67 -8.72
CA LEU A 72 11.88 -3.57 -8.30
C LEU A 72 11.87 -3.43 -6.77
N CYS A 73 11.74 -4.53 -6.01
CA CYS A 73 11.75 -4.42 -4.54
C CYS A 73 13.08 -3.89 -3.99
N THR A 74 14.20 -4.17 -4.66
CA THR A 74 15.50 -3.61 -4.25
C THR A 74 15.60 -2.12 -4.55
N ARG A 75 15.17 -1.67 -5.74
CA ARG A 75 15.12 -0.24 -6.09
C ARG A 75 14.14 0.53 -5.21
N LEU A 76 12.97 -0.03 -4.93
CA LEU A 76 11.94 0.58 -4.07
C LEU A 76 12.42 0.82 -2.63
N ARG A 77 13.21 -0.11 -2.09
CA ARG A 77 13.83 0.04 -0.77
C ARG A 77 14.93 1.10 -0.77
N GLY A 78 15.80 1.10 -1.78
CA GLY A 78 16.95 2.00 -1.85
C GLY A 78 16.59 3.44 -2.27
N GLU A 79 15.90 3.59 -3.40
CA GLU A 79 15.63 4.89 -4.03
C GLU A 79 14.47 5.64 -3.36
N TYR A 80 13.46 4.91 -2.87
CA TYR A 80 12.24 5.49 -2.29
C TYR A 80 12.15 5.32 -0.78
N ASN A 81 13.17 4.75 -0.13
CA ASN A 81 13.22 4.51 1.31
C ASN A 81 11.96 3.79 1.85
N LEU A 82 11.38 2.88 1.06
CA LEU A 82 10.22 2.12 1.49
C LEU A 82 10.65 0.99 2.44
N PRO A 83 9.97 0.80 3.58
CA PRO A 83 10.15 -0.40 4.39
C PRO A 83 9.89 -1.67 3.58
N SER A 84 10.58 -2.77 3.87
CA SER A 84 10.56 -3.99 3.03
C SER A 84 9.14 -4.47 2.70
N LYS A 85 8.25 -4.54 3.70
CA LYS A 85 6.86 -4.96 3.47
C LYS A 85 6.04 -3.97 2.63
N VAL A 86 6.31 -2.67 2.81
CA VAL A 86 5.65 -1.63 2.01
C VAL A 86 6.16 -1.65 0.56
N ALA A 87 7.43 -1.99 0.33
CA ALA A 87 7.97 -2.16 -1.01
C ALA A 87 7.33 -3.38 -1.72
N GLU A 88 7.16 -4.51 -1.02
CA GLU A 88 6.45 -5.69 -1.54
C GLU A 88 4.98 -5.36 -1.90
N ASP A 89 4.28 -4.63 -1.01
CA ASP A 89 2.90 -4.21 -1.25
C ASP A 89 2.81 -3.23 -2.43
N CYS A 90 3.72 -2.26 -2.53
CA CYS A 90 3.82 -1.33 -3.64
C CYS A 90 4.01 -2.06 -4.98
N TYR A 91 4.86 -3.08 -5.01
CA TYR A 91 5.05 -3.93 -6.18
C TYR A 91 3.76 -4.67 -6.56
N ARG A 92 3.08 -5.30 -5.59
CA ARG A 92 1.82 -6.02 -5.83
C ARG A 92 0.74 -5.10 -6.38
N ASP A 93 0.59 -3.91 -5.81
CA ASP A 93 -0.37 -2.91 -6.25
C ASP A 93 -0.06 -2.45 -7.69
N ALA A 94 1.22 -2.15 -7.98
CA ALA A 94 1.64 -1.73 -9.32
C ALA A 94 1.40 -2.83 -10.37
N ILE A 95 1.67 -4.10 -10.04
CA ILE A 95 1.38 -5.24 -10.92
C ILE A 95 -0.13 -5.38 -11.16
N SER A 96 -0.95 -5.22 -10.12
CA SER A 96 -2.41 -5.26 -10.27
C SER A 96 -2.90 -4.16 -11.20
N ILE A 97 -2.37 -2.94 -11.08
CA ILE A 97 -2.72 -1.81 -11.94
C ILE A 97 -2.23 -2.06 -13.38
N TYR A 98 -1.03 -2.61 -13.54
CA TYR A 98 -0.44 -2.87 -14.85
C TYR A 98 -1.22 -3.94 -15.63
N LYS A 99 -1.74 -4.96 -14.95
CA LYS A 99 -2.52 -6.04 -15.58
C LYS A 99 -3.92 -5.61 -16.05
N GLY A 100 -4.46 -4.51 -15.50
CA GLY A 100 -5.81 -4.03 -15.79
C GLY A 100 -6.85 -4.60 -14.84
#